data_AF-A0AA96Z994-F1
#
_entry.id   AF-A0AA96Z994-F1
#
_cell.length_a   1.000
_cell.length_b   1.000
_cell.length_c   1.000
_cell.angle_alpha   90.00
_cell.angle_beta   90.00
_cell.angle_gamma   90.00
#
_symmetry.space_group_name_H-M   'P 1'
#
loop_
_entity.id
_entity.type
_entity.pdbx_description
1 polymer ?
#
loop_
_entity_poly.entity_id
_entity_poly.type
_entity_poly.pdbx_seq_one_letter_code
_entity_poly.pdbx_strand_id
1 'polypeptide(L)'
;MKHIILILIILLNFSCISAQEITLKKGMTKAKIQKGTYYKTDHSIIKKFIGIWEGNVGGKKFKLKIFKEKVFLKGSDIYMDVLNGLYCFENCNFENPNAFLSKTNGTFEMYEKGKIEFMINDFKYKKLANVNFEILENNTAKWTLFYTFSNKDKPKGFTIPKEMLLKKTNQ
;
A
#
# COMPACT_ATOMS: atom_id res chain seq x y z
N MET A 1 -45.02 -15.09 27.53
CA MET A 1 -44.34 -15.94 26.52
C MET A 1 -44.09 -15.23 25.19
N LYS A 2 -45.10 -14.64 24.54
CA LYS A 2 -44.94 -13.97 23.23
C LYS A 2 -43.91 -12.81 23.22
N HIS A 3 -43.84 -12.02 24.29
CA HIS A 3 -42.88 -10.91 24.39
C HIS A 3 -41.43 -11.36 24.69
N ILE A 4 -41.25 -12.52 25.32
CA ILE A 4 -39.92 -13.06 25.66
C ILE A 4 -39.21 -13.55 24.39
N ILE A 5 -39.95 -14.20 23.49
CA ILE A 5 -39.44 -14.64 22.18
C ILE A 5 -38.99 -13.44 21.35
N LEU A 6 -39.75 -12.34 21.38
CA LEU A 6 -39.41 -11.11 20.66
C LEU A 6 -38.11 -10.48 21.16
N ILE A 7 -37.92 -10.43 22.49
CA ILE A 7 -36.71 -9.91 23.13
C ILE A 7 -35.49 -10.77 22.78
N LEU A 8 -35.63 -12.10 22.77
CA LEU A 8 -34.56 -13.02 22.36
C LEU A 8 -34.15 -12.83 20.90
N ILE A 9 -35.12 -12.65 20.00
CA ILE A 9 -34.83 -12.42 18.57
C ILE A 9 -34.09 -11.08 18.39
N ILE A 10 -34.47 -10.03 19.11
CA ILE A 10 -33.79 -8.73 19.05
C ILE A 10 -32.35 -8.86 19.56
N LEU A 11 -32.14 -9.53 20.70
CA LEU A 11 -30.80 -9.75 21.26
C LEU A 11 -29.91 -10.62 20.36
N LEU A 12 -30.46 -11.66 19.72
CA LEU A 12 -29.76 -12.52 18.76
C LEU A 12 -29.33 -11.78 17.47
N ASN A 13 -30.05 -10.73 17.07
CA ASN A 13 -29.67 -9.90 15.93
C ASN A 13 -28.54 -8.89 16.27
N PHE A 14 -28.37 -8.52 17.54
CA PHE A 14 -27.23 -7.69 17.98
C PHE A 14 -25.92 -8.47 18.10
N SER A 15 -25.97 -9.81 18.16
CA SER A 15 -24.79 -10.67 18.05
C SER A 15 -24.26 -10.85 16.62
N CYS A 16 -24.66 -9.98 15.68
CA CYS A 16 -24.01 -9.85 14.38
C CYS A 16 -22.50 -9.76 14.60
N ILE A 17 -21.81 -10.81 14.12
CA ILE A 17 -20.40 -11.10 14.31
C ILE A 17 -19.58 -9.90 13.85
N SER A 18 -19.21 -9.03 14.79
CA SER A 18 -18.19 -8.01 14.54
C SER A 18 -16.89 -8.76 14.29
N ALA A 19 -16.38 -8.68 13.06
CA ALA A 19 -15.09 -9.27 12.72
C ALA A 19 -14.04 -8.80 13.74
N GLN A 20 -13.35 -9.75 14.36
CA GLN A 20 -12.36 -9.43 15.38
C GLN A 20 -11.26 -8.57 14.76
N GLU A 21 -10.99 -7.42 15.36
CA GLU A 21 -9.94 -6.52 14.90
C GLU A 21 -8.71 -6.65 15.81
N ILE A 22 -7.54 -6.88 15.21
CA ILE A 22 -6.28 -7.01 15.95
C ILE A 22 -5.27 -6.04 15.35
N THR A 23 -4.71 -5.16 16.17
CA THR A 23 -3.62 -4.27 15.75
C THR A 23 -2.28 -5.00 15.86
N LEU A 24 -1.61 -5.21 14.73
CA LEU A 24 -0.27 -5.76 14.63
C LEU A 24 0.76 -4.75 15.15
N LYS A 25 1.60 -5.21 16.09
CA LYS A 25 2.74 -4.46 16.65
C LYS A 25 4.05 -5.20 16.40
N LYS A 26 5.18 -4.49 16.48
CA LYS A 26 6.52 -5.07 16.42
C LYS A 26 6.67 -6.18 17.46
N GLY A 27 7.34 -7.27 17.08
CA GLY A 27 7.65 -8.37 17.99
C GLY A 27 6.48 -9.31 18.28
N MET A 28 5.29 -9.09 17.71
CA MET A 28 4.23 -10.09 17.72
C MET A 28 4.66 -11.30 16.87
N THR A 29 5.23 -12.32 17.51
CA THR A 29 5.52 -13.60 16.88
C THR A 29 4.25 -14.41 16.74
N LYS A 30 3.97 -14.86 15.50
CA LYS A 30 2.93 -15.82 15.10
C LYS A 30 1.76 -15.92 16.08
N ALA A 31 0.98 -14.84 16.22
CA ALA A 31 -0.38 -15.01 16.71
C ALA A 31 -1.01 -16.06 15.80
N LYS A 32 -1.56 -17.13 16.36
CA LYS A 32 -2.26 -18.17 15.58
C LYS A 32 -3.27 -17.44 14.71
N ILE A 33 -3.03 -17.44 13.40
CA ILE A 33 -3.81 -16.64 12.46
C ILE A 33 -5.27 -17.07 12.60
N GLN A 34 -6.12 -16.14 13.03
CA GLN A 34 -7.51 -16.42 13.31
C GLN A 34 -8.33 -16.01 12.09
N LYS A 35 -9.00 -16.99 11.49
CA LYS A 35 -9.86 -16.78 10.32
C LYS A 35 -10.93 -15.72 10.60
N GLY A 36 -11.26 -14.94 9.58
CA GLY A 36 -12.22 -13.83 9.65
C GLY A 36 -11.71 -12.58 10.37
N THR A 37 -10.51 -12.62 10.95
CA THR A 37 -9.93 -11.50 11.70
C THR A 37 -9.38 -10.44 10.75
N TYR A 38 -9.55 -9.18 11.13
CA TYR A 38 -8.91 -8.05 10.47
C TYR A 38 -7.67 -7.60 11.25
N TYR A 39 -6.51 -7.85 10.66
CA TYR A 39 -5.22 -7.45 11.18
C TYR A 39 -4.82 -6.05 10.69
N LYS A 40 -4.97 -5.05 11.55
CA LYS A 40 -4.61 -3.65 11.29
C LYS A 40 -3.12 -3.45 11.48
N THR A 41 -2.48 -2.67 10.63
CA THR A 41 -1.11 -2.20 10.92
C THR A 41 -1.20 -0.95 11.81
N ASP A 42 -0.31 -0.81 12.79
CA ASP A 42 -0.24 0.39 13.63
C ASP A 42 -0.23 1.67 12.78
N HIS A 43 -1.24 2.52 13.01
CA HIS A 43 -1.44 3.74 12.23
C HIS A 43 -0.25 4.70 12.33
N SER A 44 0.41 4.75 13.48
CA SER A 44 1.56 5.64 13.71
C SER A 44 2.73 5.36 12.75
N ILE A 45 2.84 4.12 12.28
CA ILE A 45 3.93 3.64 11.42
C ILE A 45 3.62 3.87 9.95
N ILE A 46 2.37 3.66 9.54
CA ILE A 46 1.99 3.77 8.13
C ILE A 46 1.59 5.19 7.72
N LYS A 47 1.12 6.04 8.65
CA LYS A 47 0.63 7.40 8.34
C LYS A 47 1.67 8.30 7.69
N LYS A 48 2.96 8.08 7.96
CA LYS A 48 4.04 8.88 7.38
C LYS A 48 4.12 8.71 5.85
N PHE A 49 3.79 7.53 5.33
CA PHE A 49 3.79 7.25 3.90
C PHE A 49 2.55 7.77 3.20
N ILE A 50 1.38 7.65 3.84
CA ILE A 50 0.07 7.99 3.25
C ILE A 50 0.04 9.47 2.87
N GLY A 51 -0.45 9.75 1.66
CA GLY A 51 -0.56 11.10 1.10
C GLY A 51 -0.12 11.17 -0.34
N ILE A 52 -0.05 12.39 -0.87
CA ILE A 52 0.45 12.67 -2.22
C ILE A 52 1.88 13.19 -2.11
N TRP A 53 2.72 12.69 -3.01
CA TRP A 53 4.12 13.02 -3.15
C TRP A 53 4.35 13.52 -4.56
N GLU A 54 4.94 14.70 -4.73
CA GLU A 54 5.12 15.34 -6.03
C GLU A 54 6.60 15.59 -6.32
N GLY A 55 7.00 15.41 -7.57
CA GLY A 55 8.35 15.70 -8.07
C GLY A 55 8.32 16.32 -9.44
N ASN A 56 9.43 16.92 -9.84
CA ASN A 56 9.65 17.45 -11.18
C ASN A 56 10.96 16.87 -11.74
N VAL A 57 10.87 16.25 -12.91
CA VAL A 57 12.04 15.69 -13.60
C VAL A 57 12.01 16.18 -15.05
N GLY A 58 12.98 17.00 -15.45
CA GLY A 58 13.07 17.52 -16.81
C GLY A 58 11.85 18.33 -17.24
N GLY A 59 11.28 19.13 -16.33
CA GLY A 59 10.07 19.94 -16.59
C GLY A 59 8.76 19.17 -16.51
N LYS A 60 8.81 17.83 -16.33
CA LYS A 60 7.63 16.96 -16.27
C LYS A 60 7.25 16.69 -14.83
N LYS A 61 5.96 16.85 -14.53
CA LYS A 61 5.41 16.59 -13.20
C LYS A 61 5.20 15.08 -12.99
N PHE A 62 5.63 14.61 -11.84
CA PHE A 62 5.33 13.29 -11.32
C PHE A 62 4.51 13.43 -10.03
N LYS A 63 3.47 12.61 -9.87
CA LYS A 63 2.80 12.46 -8.58
C LYS A 63 2.68 10.99 -8.22
N LEU A 64 2.77 10.73 -6.93
CA LEU A 64 2.53 9.44 -6.30
C LEU A 64 1.55 9.62 -5.16
N LYS A 65 0.41 8.94 -5.21
CA LYS A 65 -0.53 8.82 -4.09
C LYS A 65 -0.29 7.49 -3.41
N ILE A 66 0.08 7.51 -2.14
CA ILE A 66 0.17 6.31 -1.30
C ILE A 66 -1.06 6.27 -0.41
N PHE A 67 -1.74 5.13 -0.37
CA PHE A 67 -2.96 4.93 0.41
C PHE A 67 -3.00 3.55 1.04
N LYS A 68 -3.87 3.41 2.05
CA LYS A 68 -4.11 2.16 2.76
C LYS A 68 -5.35 1.47 2.21
N GLU A 69 -5.28 0.17 2.02
CA GLU A 69 -6.38 -0.67 1.57
C GLU A 69 -6.53 -1.90 2.47
N LYS A 70 -7.77 -2.30 2.73
CA LYS A 70 -8.09 -3.55 3.43
C LYS A 70 -8.18 -4.67 2.40
N VAL A 71 -7.23 -5.61 2.45
CA VAL A 71 -7.15 -6.72 1.49
C VAL A 71 -7.51 -8.04 2.17
N PHE A 72 -8.28 -8.88 1.48
CA PHE A 72 -8.59 -10.25 1.90
C PHE A 72 -7.51 -11.22 1.40
N LEU A 73 -6.87 -11.93 2.32
CA LEU A 73 -5.90 -12.99 2.02
C LEU A 73 -6.58 -14.35 2.02
N LYS A 74 -6.93 -14.83 0.82
CA LYS A 74 -7.64 -16.11 0.63
C LYS A 74 -6.93 -17.32 1.23
N GLY A 75 -5.59 -17.33 1.26
CA GLY A 75 -4.82 -18.46 1.81
C GLY A 75 -4.96 -18.64 3.32
N SER A 76 -5.22 -17.55 4.05
CA SER A 76 -5.35 -17.52 5.51
C SER A 76 -6.75 -17.17 6.00
N ASP A 77 -7.68 -16.85 5.10
CA ASP A 77 -9.03 -16.36 5.38
C ASP A 77 -9.02 -15.13 6.32
N ILE A 78 -8.09 -14.20 6.14
CA ILE A 78 -7.99 -12.98 6.98
C ILE A 78 -8.07 -11.71 6.15
N TYR A 79 -8.34 -10.60 6.83
CA TYR A 79 -8.15 -9.27 6.26
C TYR A 79 -6.90 -8.62 6.82
N MET A 80 -6.19 -7.82 6.03
CA MET A 80 -5.08 -7.02 6.52
C MET A 80 -4.96 -5.66 5.84
N ASP A 81 -4.34 -4.71 6.53
CA ASP A 81 -3.93 -3.44 5.94
C ASP A 81 -2.74 -3.62 4.99
N VAL A 82 -2.88 -3.12 3.77
CA VAL A 82 -1.82 -3.05 2.75
C VAL A 82 -1.65 -1.60 2.30
N LEU A 83 -0.41 -1.17 2.10
CA LEU A 83 -0.12 0.12 1.47
C LEU A 83 0.03 -0.07 -0.03
N ASN A 84 -0.80 0.60 -0.81
CA ASN A 84 -0.73 0.62 -2.27
C ASN A 84 -0.45 2.03 -2.77
N GLY A 85 -0.08 2.13 -4.04
CA GLY A 85 0.21 3.41 -4.68
C GLY A 85 -0.52 3.58 -6.01
N LEU A 86 -0.73 4.82 -6.39
CA LEU A 86 -1.09 5.24 -7.74
C LEU A 86 -0.11 6.32 -8.17
N TYR A 87 0.41 6.25 -9.38
CA TYR A 87 1.28 7.29 -9.90
C TYR A 87 0.70 7.97 -11.14
N CYS A 88 1.27 9.11 -11.51
CA CYS A 88 1.04 9.74 -12.79
C CYS A 88 2.27 10.53 -13.20
N PHE A 89 2.58 10.55 -14.49
CA PHE A 89 3.71 11.28 -15.05
C PHE A 89 3.21 12.04 -16.29
N GLU A 90 3.56 13.32 -16.39
CA GLU A 90 3.04 14.29 -17.39
C GLU A 90 1.54 14.60 -17.20
N ASN A 91 0.65 13.63 -17.43
CA ASN A 91 -0.79 13.80 -17.30
C ASN A 91 -1.26 13.37 -15.90
N CYS A 92 -1.31 14.34 -14.98
CA CYS A 92 -1.48 14.06 -13.55
C CYS A 92 -2.92 13.76 -13.10
N ASN A 93 -3.50 12.68 -13.61
CA ASN A 93 -4.77 12.10 -13.14
C ASN A 93 -4.53 10.67 -12.62
N PHE A 94 -4.99 10.35 -11.40
CA PHE A 94 -4.86 9.03 -10.77
C PHE A 94 -5.89 8.00 -11.25
N GLU A 95 -6.78 8.35 -12.18
CA GLU A 95 -7.80 7.44 -12.73
C GLU A 95 -7.23 6.38 -13.69
N ASN A 96 -5.94 6.46 -14.05
CA ASN A 96 -5.33 5.48 -14.94
C ASN A 96 -5.09 4.14 -14.22
N PRO A 97 -5.81 3.05 -14.56
CA PRO A 97 -5.64 1.76 -13.90
C PRO A 97 -4.25 1.14 -14.15
N ASN A 98 -3.56 1.56 -15.22
CA ASN A 98 -2.21 1.09 -15.53
C ASN A 98 -1.13 1.74 -14.66
N ALA A 99 -1.50 2.71 -13.81
CA ALA A 99 -0.58 3.42 -12.94
C ALA A 99 -0.62 2.94 -11.48
N PHE A 100 -1.10 1.71 -11.26
CA PHE A 100 -1.17 1.08 -9.95
C PHE A 100 0.19 0.51 -9.51
N LEU A 101 0.48 0.70 -8.23
CA LEU A 101 1.67 0.21 -7.54
C LEU A 101 1.22 -0.73 -6.43
N SER A 102 1.48 -2.01 -6.62
CA SER A 102 1.18 -3.04 -5.61
C SER A 102 2.34 -3.17 -4.63
N LYS A 103 2.06 -3.33 -3.34
CA LYS A 103 3.11 -3.69 -2.36
C LYS A 103 3.73 -5.04 -2.71
N THR A 104 5.06 -5.14 -2.75
CA THR A 104 5.76 -6.40 -3.10
C THR A 104 6.08 -7.25 -1.90
N ASN A 105 6.68 -6.68 -0.86
CA ASN A 105 6.91 -7.28 0.45
C ASN A 105 7.49 -6.19 1.34
N GLY A 106 6.88 -5.93 2.49
CA GLY A 106 7.36 -4.91 3.41
C GLY A 106 7.30 -5.45 4.82
N THR A 107 8.44 -5.47 5.50
CA THR A 107 8.52 -5.82 6.91
C THR A 107 8.18 -4.61 7.77
N PHE A 108 7.78 -4.87 9.02
CA PHE A 108 7.55 -3.81 9.99
C PHE A 108 8.81 -2.95 10.21
N GLU A 109 9.99 -3.56 10.17
CA GLU A 109 11.28 -2.88 10.28
C GLU A 109 11.53 -1.92 9.11
N MET A 110 11.20 -2.30 7.87
CA MET A 110 11.29 -1.40 6.73
C MET A 110 10.40 -0.16 6.93
N TYR A 111 9.18 -0.38 7.42
CA TYR A 111 8.25 0.72 7.70
C TYR A 111 8.78 1.64 8.79
N GLU A 112 9.34 1.11 9.87
CA GLU A 112 9.99 1.92 10.92
C GLU A 112 11.11 2.79 10.33
N LYS A 113 11.94 2.23 9.46
CA LYS A 113 13.02 2.94 8.75
C LYS A 113 12.53 3.88 7.65
N GLY A 114 11.22 4.03 7.45
CA GLY A 114 10.68 4.95 6.45
C GLY A 114 10.79 4.42 5.02
N LYS A 115 10.87 3.11 4.82
CA LYS A 115 11.04 2.47 3.51
C LYS A 115 9.85 1.59 3.14
N ILE A 116 9.39 1.66 1.90
CA ILE A 116 8.44 0.72 1.31
C ILE A 116 8.90 0.33 -0.10
N GLU A 117 8.56 -0.89 -0.50
CA GLU A 117 8.79 -1.37 -1.85
C GLU A 117 7.45 -1.60 -2.57
N PHE A 118 7.38 -1.11 -3.80
CA PHE A 118 6.26 -1.35 -4.71
C PHE A 118 6.72 -2.10 -5.95
N MET A 119 5.83 -2.89 -6.54
CA MET A 119 5.97 -3.40 -7.89
C MET A 119 5.17 -2.53 -8.85
N ILE A 120 5.81 -2.23 -9.97
CA ILE A 120 5.26 -1.47 -11.08
C ILE A 120 5.31 -2.31 -12.35
N ASN A 121 4.21 -2.31 -13.09
CA ASN A 121 4.17 -2.85 -14.44
C ASN A 121 4.12 -1.68 -15.44
N ASP A 122 5.20 -1.48 -16.17
CA ASP A 122 5.23 -0.56 -17.31
C ASP A 122 4.56 -1.23 -18.50
N PHE A 123 3.26 -1.01 -18.64
CA PHE A 123 2.46 -1.62 -19.70
C PHE A 123 2.88 -1.20 -21.10
N LYS A 124 3.37 0.04 -21.29
CA LYS A 124 3.80 0.55 -22.60
C LYS A 124 5.05 -0.16 -23.09
N TYR A 125 6.01 -0.40 -22.19
CA TYR A 125 7.24 -1.11 -22.53
C TYR A 125 7.23 -2.60 -22.15
N LYS A 126 6.13 -3.09 -21.56
CA LYS A 126 5.93 -4.47 -21.08
C LYS A 126 7.06 -4.89 -20.13
N LYS A 127 7.33 -4.08 -19.11
CA LYS A 127 8.40 -4.32 -18.13
C LYS A 127 7.87 -4.34 -16.71
N LEU A 128 8.35 -5.30 -15.93
CA LEU A 128 8.12 -5.34 -14.49
C LEU A 128 9.33 -4.76 -13.77
N ALA A 129 9.11 -3.91 -12.78
CA ALA A 129 10.16 -3.38 -11.93
C ALA A 129 9.68 -3.22 -10.50
N ASN A 130 10.63 -3.01 -9.60
CA ASN A 130 10.36 -2.61 -8.24
C ASN A 130 10.79 -1.17 -8.01
N VAL A 131 10.16 -0.54 -7.04
CA VAL A 131 10.42 0.83 -6.63
C VAL A 131 10.68 0.84 -5.15
N ASN A 132 11.86 1.32 -4.78
CA ASN A 132 12.16 1.70 -3.41
C ASN A 132 11.68 3.14 -3.20
N PHE A 133 10.78 3.30 -2.24
CA PHE A 133 10.34 4.59 -1.75
C PHE A 133 10.85 4.77 -0.32
N GLU A 134 11.69 5.79 -0.11
CA GLU A 134 12.33 6.08 1.17
C GLU A 134 12.01 7.49 1.61
N ILE A 135 11.33 7.64 2.74
CA ILE A 135 11.11 8.93 3.38
C ILE A 135 12.45 9.45 3.90
N LEU A 136 12.76 10.68 3.52
CA LEU A 136 13.89 11.45 3.99
C LEU A 136 13.40 12.53 4.97
N GLU A 137 14.28 13.46 5.33
CA GLU A 137 13.92 14.60 6.17
C GLU A 137 13.01 15.61 5.43
N ASN A 138 12.43 16.55 6.18
CA ASN A 138 11.70 17.71 5.65
C ASN A 138 10.55 17.36 4.68
N ASN A 139 9.81 16.28 4.97
CA ASN A 139 8.71 15.78 4.13
C ASN A 139 9.15 15.49 2.69
N THR A 140 10.39 15.09 2.49
CA THR A 140 10.88 14.63 1.20
C THR A 140 11.00 13.11 1.17
N ALA A 141 11.05 12.54 -0.03
CA ALA A 141 11.26 11.12 -0.22
C ALA A 141 12.08 10.85 -1.49
N LYS A 142 12.86 9.79 -1.47
CA LYS A 142 13.56 9.27 -2.64
C LYS A 142 12.72 8.17 -3.29
N TRP A 143 12.51 8.32 -4.59
CA TRP A 143 11.98 7.27 -5.47
C TRP A 143 13.14 6.67 -6.24
N THR A 144 13.31 5.34 -6.19
CA THR A 144 14.34 4.62 -6.95
C THR A 144 13.73 3.37 -7.57
N LEU A 145 13.62 3.36 -8.90
CA LEU A 145 13.17 2.23 -9.69
C LEU A 145 14.37 1.34 -10.03
N PHE A 146 14.25 0.06 -9.70
CA PHE A 146 15.25 -0.95 -9.99
C PHE A 146 14.59 -2.17 -10.64
N TYR A 147 15.37 -2.85 -11.46
CA TYR A 147 14.87 -3.94 -12.28
C TYR A 147 15.22 -5.27 -11.64
N THR A 148 14.24 -6.16 -11.54
CA THR A 148 14.40 -7.47 -10.92
C THR A 148 14.51 -8.63 -11.93
N PHE A 149 14.22 -8.42 -13.22
CA PHE A 149 14.06 -9.54 -14.18
C PHE A 149 14.87 -9.39 -15.47
N SER A 150 16.15 -9.76 -15.49
CA SER A 150 17.00 -9.76 -16.71
C SER A 150 16.28 -10.32 -17.95
N ASN A 151 15.90 -9.46 -18.90
CA ASN A 151 15.53 -9.86 -20.25
C ASN A 151 16.63 -9.33 -21.16
N LYS A 152 17.40 -10.26 -21.75
CA LYS A 152 18.60 -9.98 -22.53
C LYS A 152 18.33 -9.14 -23.78
N ASP A 153 17.08 -9.07 -24.22
CA ASP A 153 16.67 -8.31 -25.40
C ASP A 153 15.66 -7.20 -25.03
N LYS A 154 16.15 -5.97 -24.77
CA LYS A 154 15.54 -4.69 -25.19
C LYS A 154 16.22 -3.44 -24.58
N PRO A 155 16.79 -2.53 -25.40
CA PRO A 155 17.52 -1.33 -24.96
C PRO A 155 16.63 -0.11 -24.66
N LYS A 156 15.37 -0.29 -24.27
CA LYS A 156 14.49 0.83 -23.89
C LYS A 156 14.39 0.89 -22.37
N GLY A 157 14.56 2.07 -21.76
CA GLY A 157 14.44 2.28 -20.32
C GLY A 157 13.01 2.03 -19.78
N PHE A 158 12.59 2.82 -18.80
CA PHE A 158 11.20 2.85 -18.33
C PHE A 158 10.50 4.09 -18.87
N THR A 159 9.17 4.05 -18.92
CA THR A 159 8.34 5.22 -19.26
C THR A 159 8.36 6.31 -18.20
N ILE A 160 8.80 5.97 -16.99
CA ILE A 160 8.96 6.90 -15.87
C ILE A 160 10.43 7.04 -15.46
N PRO A 161 10.79 8.14 -14.78
CA PRO A 161 12.15 8.32 -14.29
C PRO A 161 12.60 7.20 -13.35
N LYS A 162 13.87 6.81 -13.48
CA LYS A 162 14.48 5.80 -12.60
C LYS A 162 14.68 6.33 -11.19
N GLU A 163 15.10 7.57 -11.05
CA GLU A 163 15.33 8.21 -9.76
C GLU A 163 14.70 9.59 -9.74
N MET A 164 14.11 9.96 -8.60
CA MET A 164 13.64 11.32 -8.35
C MET A 164 13.47 11.60 -6.86
N LEU A 165 13.51 12.89 -6.52
CA LEU A 165 13.09 13.38 -5.22
C LEU A 165 11.63 13.83 -5.30
N LEU A 166 10.88 13.45 -4.28
CA LEU A 166 9.49 13.78 -4.11
C LEU A 166 9.33 14.61 -2.85
N LYS A 167 8.36 15.52 -2.85
CA LYS A 167 7.96 16.29 -1.66
C LYS A 167 6.51 15.95 -1.34
N LYS A 168 6.22 15.69 -0.07
CA LYS A 168 4.86 15.46 0.40
C LYS A 168 4.07 16.75 0.23
N THR A 169 2.91 16.66 -0.39
CA THR A 169 1.96 17.78 -0.42
C THR A 169 0.99 17.59 0.75
N ASN A 170 0.85 18.63 1.56
CA ASN A 170 -0.22 18.68 2.55
C ASN A 170 -1.52 18.85 1.76
N GLN A 171 -2.43 17.89 1.90
CA GLN A 171 -3.84 18.11 1.59
C GLN A 171 -4.49 18.74 2.81
#